data_AF-A0A2H3J405-F1
#
_entry.id   AF-A0A2H3J405-F1
#
_cell.length_a   1.000
_cell.length_b   1.000
_cell.length_c   1.000
_cell.angle_alpha   90.00
_cell.angle_beta   90.00
_cell.angle_gamma   90.00
#
_symmetry.space_group_name_H-M   'P 1'
#
loop_
_entity.id
_entity.type
_entity.pdbx_description
1 polymer ?
#
loop_
_entity_poly.entity_id
_entity_poly.type
_entity_poly.pdbx_seq_one_letter_code
_entity_poly.pdbx_strand_id
1 'polypeptide(L)'
;LFKPTFLLDQIPDLLTLLGHVNLIRKHAISKTSAMLLWNDYDRQNPSAALHTLENDDERRLRQFISQSNEMQRLYTTIVNTCYQIDIHHSFLSPDPMVVRPRLDMYFPGQFSEASVEGEDRTMLTQCLASSRHLFYHGLSEEEQFENIATGERCREFICEAGLYLEDPKTYCAVNGVPPRTGFDFDALFPAPDKSAVVHSIERYLQKVESQVRTLSVMFGTGSQYAA
;
A
#
# COMPACT_ATOMS: atom_id res chain seq x y z
N LEU A 1 20.22 -19.26 -0.45
CA LEU A 1 18.90 -18.61 -0.29
C LEU A 1 18.67 -17.73 -1.50
N PHE A 2 17.71 -18.05 -2.36
CA PHE A 2 17.30 -17.19 -3.47
C PHE A 2 16.52 -16.01 -2.88
N LYS A 3 17.02 -14.77 -3.04
CA LYS A 3 16.24 -13.57 -2.72
C LYS A 3 15.33 -13.28 -3.91
N PRO A 4 14.01 -13.14 -3.72
CA PRO A 4 13.14 -12.73 -4.82
C PRO A 4 13.61 -11.38 -5.38
N THR A 5 13.66 -11.29 -6.71
CA THR A 5 14.05 -10.05 -7.40
C THR A 5 12.81 -9.19 -7.59
N PHE A 6 12.94 -7.88 -7.35
CA PHE A 6 11.89 -6.92 -7.62
C PHE A 6 11.80 -6.67 -9.13
N LEU A 7 10.80 -7.26 -9.78
CA LEU A 7 10.56 -7.14 -11.22
C LEU A 7 9.54 -6.03 -11.47
N LEU A 8 9.91 -5.03 -12.26
CA LEU A 8 9.09 -3.83 -12.50
C LEU A 8 7.76 -4.19 -13.19
N ASP A 9 7.81 -5.06 -14.19
CA ASP A 9 6.62 -5.50 -14.93
C ASP A 9 5.63 -6.31 -14.07
N GLN A 10 6.05 -6.76 -12.89
CA GLN A 10 5.25 -7.54 -11.94
C GLN A 10 4.71 -6.68 -10.78
N ILE A 11 4.95 -5.36 -10.77
CA ILE A 11 4.43 -4.46 -9.73
C ILE A 11 2.90 -4.58 -9.57
N PRO A 12 2.07 -4.62 -10.63
CA PRO A 12 0.62 -4.77 -10.48
C PRO A 12 0.21 -6.09 -9.79
N ASP A 13 0.88 -7.19 -10.11
CA ASP A 13 0.62 -8.50 -9.52
C ASP A 13 1.06 -8.53 -8.05
N LEU A 14 2.21 -7.93 -7.75
CA LEU A 14 2.71 -7.75 -6.39
C LEU A 14 1.73 -6.92 -5.55
N LEU A 15 1.22 -5.80 -6.08
CA LEU A 15 0.23 -4.97 -5.41
C LEU A 15 -1.06 -5.73 -5.14
N THR A 16 -1.50 -6.56 -6.08
CA THR A 16 -2.66 -7.44 -5.91
C THR A 16 -2.42 -8.44 -4.78
N LEU A 17 -1.24 -9.08 -4.74
CA LEU A 17 -0.86 -10.00 -3.66
C LEU A 17 -0.82 -9.29 -2.29
N LEU A 18 -0.17 -8.13 -2.22
CA LEU A 18 -0.11 -7.33 -1.00
C LEU A 18 -1.51 -6.89 -0.55
N GLY A 19 -2.40 -6.57 -1.48
CA GLY A 19 -3.81 -6.29 -1.20
C GLY A 19 -4.50 -7.47 -0.49
N HIS A 20 -4.34 -8.70 -1.00
CA HIS A 20 -4.86 -9.90 -0.33
C HIS A 20 -4.29 -10.07 1.08
N VAL A 21 -2.97 -9.91 1.23
CA VAL A 21 -2.31 -10.03 2.54
C VAL A 21 -2.86 -9.00 3.52
N ASN A 22 -3.05 -7.75 3.08
CA ASN A 22 -3.58 -6.70 3.93
C ASN A 22 -5.05 -6.92 4.30
N LEU A 23 -5.86 -7.47 3.40
CA LEU A 23 -7.24 -7.86 3.70
C LEU A 23 -7.32 -8.92 4.77
N ILE A 24 -6.53 -9.99 4.63
CA ILE A 24 -6.45 -11.07 5.63
C ILE A 24 -5.98 -10.50 6.98
N ARG A 25 -4.95 -9.65 6.96
CA ARG A 25 -4.44 -8.97 8.17
C ARG A 25 -5.53 -8.13 8.83
N LYS A 26 -6.23 -7.25 8.10
CA LYS A 26 -7.32 -6.42 8.63
C LYS A 26 -8.44 -7.28 9.20
N HIS A 27 -8.80 -8.37 8.53
CA HIS A 27 -9.79 -9.32 9.03
C HIS A 27 -9.35 -9.96 10.36
N ALA A 28 -8.10 -10.43 10.44
CA ALA A 28 -7.55 -11.01 11.65
C ALA A 28 -7.52 -10.01 12.81
N ILE A 29 -7.16 -8.74 12.56
CA ILE A 29 -7.22 -7.67 13.57
C ILE A 29 -8.67 -7.47 14.05
N SER A 30 -9.64 -7.35 13.14
CA SER A 30 -11.05 -7.19 13.49
C SER A 30 -11.57 -8.33 14.38
N LYS A 31 -11.24 -9.59 14.04
CA LYS A 31 -11.60 -10.76 14.84
C LYS A 31 -10.91 -10.76 16.20
N THR A 32 -9.63 -10.39 16.25
CA THR A 32 -8.86 -10.27 17.49
C THR A 32 -9.46 -9.21 18.41
N SER A 33 -9.88 -8.05 17.87
CA SER A 33 -10.55 -7.00 18.63
C SER A 33 -11.89 -7.47 19.20
N ALA A 34 -12.71 -8.16 18.41
CA ALA A 34 -13.97 -8.72 18.90
C ALA A 34 -13.75 -9.76 19.99
N MET A 35 -12.76 -10.64 19.83
CA MET A 35 -12.44 -11.67 20.83
C MET A 35 -11.96 -11.06 22.15
N LEU A 36 -11.12 -10.03 22.11
CA LEU A 36 -10.68 -9.34 23.33
C LEU A 36 -11.83 -8.60 24.02
N LEU A 37 -12.77 -8.03 23.27
CA LEU A 37 -13.96 -7.41 23.84
C LEU A 37 -14.81 -8.43 24.62
N TRP A 38 -15.04 -9.61 24.04
CA TRP A 38 -15.77 -10.69 24.72
C TRP A 38 -15.01 -11.24 25.91
N ASN A 39 -13.68 -11.42 25.77
CA ASN A 39 -12.83 -11.82 26.89
C ASN A 39 -12.92 -10.84 28.07
N ASP A 40 -12.94 -9.53 27.81
CA ASP A 40 -13.08 -8.51 28.84
C ASP A 40 -14.45 -8.55 29.52
N TYR A 41 -15.51 -8.79 28.74
CA TYR A 41 -16.86 -8.97 29.26
C TYR A 41 -17.00 -10.22 30.14
N ASP A 42 -16.50 -11.37 29.67
CA ASP A 42 -16.62 -12.65 30.38
C ASP A 42 -15.78 -12.69 31.66
N ARG A 43 -14.65 -11.97 31.70
CA ARG A 43 -13.89 -11.80 32.95
C ARG A 43 -14.63 -10.95 33.98
N GLN A 44 -15.42 -9.99 33.55
CA GLN A 44 -16.27 -9.19 34.44
C GLN A 44 -17.55 -9.93 34.85
N ASN A 45 -17.99 -10.89 34.04
CA ASN A 45 -19.22 -11.66 34.23
C ASN A 45 -18.94 -13.18 34.19
N PRO A 46 -18.18 -13.71 35.17
CA PRO A 46 -17.70 -15.08 35.11
C PRO A 46 -18.86 -16.08 35.11
N SER A 47 -18.83 -16.98 34.12
CA SER A 47 -19.75 -18.11 33.97
C SER A 47 -18.96 -19.41 33.98
N ALA A 48 -19.47 -20.44 34.66
CA ALA A 48 -18.81 -21.74 34.78
C ALA A 48 -18.61 -22.46 33.43
N ALA A 49 -19.28 -22.01 32.37
CA ALA A 49 -19.21 -22.60 31.03
C ALA A 49 -18.21 -21.92 30.08
N LEU A 50 -17.56 -20.81 30.49
CA LEU A 50 -16.72 -20.01 29.62
C LEU A 50 -15.28 -19.95 30.14
N HIS A 51 -14.33 -20.31 29.27
CA HIS A 51 -12.90 -20.14 29.51
C HIS A 51 -12.43 -18.83 28.86
N THR A 52 -11.80 -17.97 29.66
CA THR A 52 -11.19 -16.72 29.19
C THR A 52 -9.73 -16.98 28.82
N LEU A 53 -9.16 -16.09 28.01
CA LEU A 53 -7.76 -16.17 27.57
C LEU A 53 -6.82 -16.08 28.77
N GLU A 54 -5.70 -16.79 28.71
CA GLU A 54 -4.59 -16.57 29.61
C GLU A 54 -3.99 -15.17 29.42
N ASN A 55 -3.39 -14.61 30.49
CA ASN A 55 -2.82 -13.26 30.47
C ASN A 55 -1.75 -13.07 29.37
N ASP A 56 -0.99 -14.14 29.07
CA ASP A 56 0.04 -14.09 28.04
C ASP A 56 -0.53 -14.03 26.62
N ASP A 57 -1.59 -14.80 26.36
CA ASP A 57 -2.27 -14.81 25.07
C ASP A 57 -3.00 -13.49 24.83
N GLU A 58 -3.73 -12.99 25.84
CA GLU A 58 -4.38 -11.69 25.79
C GLU A 58 -3.38 -10.56 25.49
N ARG A 59 -2.23 -10.54 26.19
CA ARG A 59 -1.18 -9.53 26.00
C ARG A 59 -0.64 -9.53 24.57
N ARG A 60 -0.39 -10.70 23.99
CA ARG A 60 0.06 -10.84 22.58
C ARG A 60 -0.98 -10.30 21.61
N LEU A 61 -2.25 -10.61 21.84
CA LEU A 61 -3.35 -10.18 20.98
C LEU A 61 -3.60 -8.66 21.07
N ARG A 62 -3.49 -8.08 22.26
CA ARG A 62 -3.54 -6.61 22.44
C ARG A 62 -2.39 -5.91 21.72
N GLN A 63 -1.20 -6.51 21.73
CA GLN A 63 -0.05 -6.00 20.97
C GLN A 63 -0.31 -6.01 19.46
N PHE A 64 -1.05 -7.00 18.92
CA PHE A 64 -1.40 -7.01 17.51
C PHE A 64 -2.29 -5.85 17.11
N ILE A 65 -3.29 -5.55 17.94
CA ILE A 65 -4.20 -4.43 17.70
C ILE A 65 -3.44 -3.10 17.78
N SER A 66 -2.59 -2.92 18.80
CA SER A 66 -1.85 -1.66 18.97
C SER A 66 -0.90 -1.35 17.81
N GLN A 67 -0.38 -2.38 17.14
CA GLN A 67 0.49 -2.24 15.96
C GLN A 67 -0.28 -2.09 14.64
N SER A 68 -1.61 -2.24 14.63
CA SER A 68 -2.40 -2.28 13.39
C SER A 68 -2.26 -1.00 12.55
N ASN A 69 -2.25 0.16 13.20
CA ASN A 69 -2.15 1.46 12.51
C ASN A 69 -0.75 1.67 11.89
N GLU A 70 0.33 1.32 12.61
CA GLU A 70 1.70 1.38 12.06
C GLU A 70 1.83 0.45 10.85
N MET A 71 1.31 -0.77 10.96
CA MET A 71 1.30 -1.74 9.87
C MET A 71 0.54 -1.25 8.66
N GLN A 72 -0.58 -0.58 8.88
CA GLN A 72 -1.40 -0.04 7.82
C GLN A 72 -0.69 1.13 7.11
N ARG A 73 -0.05 2.04 7.85
CA ARG A 73 0.78 3.11 7.25
C ARG A 73 1.94 2.55 6.43
N LEU A 74 2.60 1.51 6.93
CA LEU A 74 3.66 0.82 6.19
C LEU A 74 3.13 0.22 4.87
N TYR A 75 1.97 -0.42 4.92
CA TYR A 75 1.30 -0.94 3.71
C TYR A 75 1.00 0.18 2.70
N THR A 76 0.37 1.28 3.13
CA THR A 76 0.05 2.42 2.25
C THR A 76 1.31 3.04 1.64
N THR A 77 2.38 3.15 2.43
CA THR A 77 3.69 3.64 1.94
C THR A 77 4.25 2.73 0.85
N ILE A 78 4.26 1.41 1.07
CA ILE A 78 4.73 0.43 0.08
C ILE A 78 3.94 0.56 -1.21
N VAL A 79 2.62 0.59 -1.12
CA VAL A 79 1.71 0.68 -2.27
C VAL A 79 1.96 1.96 -3.07
N ASN A 80 1.98 3.11 -2.40
CA ASN A 80 2.21 4.41 -3.04
C ASN A 80 3.62 4.53 -3.65
N THR A 81 4.63 3.92 -3.03
CA THR A 81 5.99 3.87 -3.61
C THR A 81 6.03 2.98 -4.85
N CYS A 82 5.37 1.82 -4.82
CA CYS A 82 5.24 0.95 -5.99
C CYS A 82 4.56 1.65 -7.17
N TYR A 83 3.51 2.45 -6.93
CA TYR A 83 2.87 3.25 -7.98
C TYR A 83 3.87 4.22 -8.63
N GLN A 84 4.61 4.97 -7.82
CA GLN A 84 5.61 5.92 -8.31
C GLN A 84 6.72 5.22 -9.11
N ILE A 85 7.20 4.06 -8.66
CA ILE A 85 8.22 3.28 -9.38
C ILE A 85 7.68 2.80 -10.74
N ASP A 86 6.47 2.25 -10.76
CA ASP A 86 5.88 1.71 -11.99
C ASP A 86 5.54 2.83 -12.99
N ILE A 87 5.07 3.98 -12.52
CA ILE A 87 4.85 5.16 -13.37
C ILE A 87 6.17 5.69 -13.93
N HIS A 88 7.22 5.82 -13.10
CA HIS A 88 8.54 6.25 -13.55
C HIS A 88 9.10 5.32 -14.62
N HIS A 89 9.04 4.01 -14.37
CA HIS A 89 9.45 2.99 -15.34
C HIS A 89 8.61 3.02 -16.62
N SER A 90 7.28 3.16 -16.49
CA SER A 90 6.36 3.21 -17.64
C SER A 90 6.58 4.46 -18.48
N PHE A 91 6.92 5.59 -17.87
CA PHE A 91 7.20 6.84 -18.58
C PHE A 91 8.45 6.74 -19.44
N LEU A 92 9.48 6.05 -18.95
CA LEU A 92 10.71 5.79 -19.69
C LEU A 92 10.60 4.63 -20.69
N SER A 93 9.44 3.97 -20.76
CA SER A 93 9.19 2.92 -21.73
C SER A 93 9.20 3.49 -23.16
N PRO A 94 9.71 2.73 -24.16
CA PRO A 94 9.59 3.10 -25.56
C PRO A 94 8.13 3.18 -26.05
N ASP A 95 7.20 2.54 -25.34
CA ASP A 95 5.77 2.60 -25.65
C ASP A 95 5.07 3.65 -24.77
N PRO A 96 4.75 4.84 -25.32
CA PRO A 96 4.08 5.90 -24.57
C PRO A 96 2.64 5.54 -24.17
N MET A 97 2.04 4.52 -24.77
CA MET A 97 0.67 4.09 -24.46
C MET A 97 0.56 3.35 -23.13
N VAL A 98 1.68 3.04 -22.46
CA VAL A 98 1.69 2.27 -21.20
C VAL A 98 1.37 3.15 -19.98
N VAL A 99 1.75 4.44 -20.00
CA VAL A 99 1.62 5.32 -18.83
C VAL A 99 0.15 5.59 -18.47
N ARG A 100 -0.70 5.87 -19.47
CA ARG A 100 -2.09 6.23 -19.22
C ARG A 100 -2.89 5.11 -18.55
N PRO A 101 -2.84 3.85 -19.03
CA PRO A 101 -3.46 2.73 -18.33
C PRO A 101 -2.97 2.55 -16.89
N ARG A 102 -1.69 2.81 -16.60
CA ARG A 102 -1.17 2.76 -15.22
C ARG A 102 -1.74 3.86 -14.35
N LEU A 103 -1.83 5.09 -14.86
CA LEU A 103 -2.48 6.19 -14.15
C LEU A 103 -3.96 5.89 -13.86
N ASP A 104 -4.69 5.35 -14.83
CA ASP A 104 -6.11 5.00 -14.63
C ASP A 104 -6.28 3.82 -13.65
N MET A 105 -5.31 2.91 -13.59
CA MET A 105 -5.29 1.79 -12.63
C MET A 105 -4.94 2.22 -11.20
N TYR A 106 -4.01 3.17 -11.03
CA TYR A 106 -3.50 3.62 -9.71
C TYR A 106 -4.20 4.88 -9.17
N PHE A 107 -4.79 5.68 -10.04
CA PHE A 107 -5.44 6.95 -9.70
C PHE A 107 -6.77 7.10 -10.47
N PRO A 108 -7.70 6.14 -10.29
CA PRO A 108 -8.94 6.04 -11.05
C PRO A 108 -9.78 7.31 -10.89
N GLY A 109 -10.11 7.94 -12.01
CA GLY A 109 -10.94 9.15 -12.05
C GLY A 109 -10.23 10.46 -11.71
N GLN A 110 -9.01 10.41 -11.13
CA GLN A 110 -8.27 11.61 -10.74
C GLN A 110 -7.87 12.47 -11.95
N PHE A 111 -7.50 11.85 -13.07
CA PHE A 111 -7.02 12.53 -14.28
C PHE A 111 -7.99 12.41 -15.47
N SER A 112 -9.29 12.20 -15.21
CA SER A 112 -10.32 12.22 -16.23
C SER A 112 -10.78 13.65 -16.48
N GLU A 113 -11.06 14.04 -17.73
CA GLU A 113 -11.68 15.35 -18.05
C GLU A 113 -13.03 15.55 -17.32
N ALA A 114 -13.69 14.46 -16.94
CA ALA A 114 -14.92 14.47 -16.14
C ALA A 114 -14.74 14.89 -14.67
N SER A 115 -13.51 15.02 -14.16
CA SER A 115 -13.27 15.58 -12.82
C SER A 115 -13.65 17.06 -12.72
N VAL A 116 -13.84 17.72 -13.88
CA VAL A 116 -14.36 19.09 -14.00
C VAL A 116 -15.89 19.15 -13.85
N GLU A 117 -16.61 18.02 -14.01
CA GLU A 117 -18.09 17.97 -13.99
C GLU A 117 -18.72 17.61 -12.62
N GLY A 118 -17.94 17.51 -11.54
CA GLY A 118 -18.44 17.46 -10.16
C GLY A 118 -18.02 16.25 -9.32
N GLU A 119 -18.07 16.41 -7.99
CA GLU A 119 -17.60 15.45 -6.97
C GLU A 119 -18.25 14.05 -7.10
N ASP A 120 -19.51 13.97 -7.53
CA ASP A 120 -20.28 12.72 -7.61
C ASP A 120 -19.72 11.70 -8.63
N ARG A 121 -19.18 12.16 -9.78
CA ARG A 121 -18.60 11.24 -10.79
C ARG A 121 -17.25 10.70 -10.37
N THR A 122 -16.45 11.49 -9.66
CA THR A 122 -15.17 11.08 -9.10
C THR A 122 -15.38 10.02 -8.03
N MET A 123 -16.35 10.22 -7.12
CA MET A 123 -16.71 9.23 -6.12
C MET A 123 -17.21 7.91 -6.73
N LEU A 124 -18.07 7.96 -7.75
CA LEU A 124 -18.54 6.76 -8.44
C LEU A 124 -17.39 5.97 -9.08
N THR A 125 -16.46 6.67 -9.73
CA THR A 125 -15.30 6.06 -10.40
C THR A 125 -14.35 5.41 -9.40
N GLN A 126 -14.10 6.09 -8.27
CA GLN A 126 -13.28 5.56 -7.19
C GLN A 126 -13.94 4.35 -6.50
N CYS A 127 -15.26 4.38 -6.34
CA CYS A 127 -16.04 3.24 -5.83
C CYS A 127 -15.93 2.02 -6.77
N LEU A 128 -16.07 2.24 -8.08
CA LEU A 128 -15.90 1.18 -9.08
C LEU A 128 -14.47 0.63 -9.10
N ALA A 129 -13.44 1.48 -8.97
CA ALA A 129 -12.07 1.01 -8.89
C ALA A 129 -11.77 0.22 -7.61
N SER A 130 -12.39 0.60 -6.49
CA SER A 130 -12.31 -0.14 -5.23
C SER A 130 -12.89 -1.56 -5.34
N SER A 131 -13.83 -1.77 -6.26
CA SER A 131 -14.34 -3.12 -6.59
C SER A 131 -13.42 -3.94 -7.51
N ARG A 132 -12.51 -3.29 -8.24
CA ARG A 132 -11.66 -3.94 -9.26
C ARG A 132 -10.27 -4.28 -8.76
N HIS A 133 -9.68 -3.44 -7.91
CA HIS A 133 -8.33 -3.64 -7.42
C HIS A 133 -8.28 -3.70 -5.89
N LEU A 134 -7.81 -4.84 -5.37
CA LEU A 134 -7.82 -5.14 -3.94
C LEU A 134 -6.95 -4.19 -3.12
N PHE A 135 -5.98 -3.53 -3.75
CA PHE A 135 -5.14 -2.56 -3.07
C PHE A 135 -5.85 -1.26 -2.67
N TYR A 136 -7.08 -1.02 -3.15
CA TYR A 136 -7.99 0.05 -2.68
C TYR A 136 -8.96 -0.39 -1.59
N HIS A 137 -9.05 -1.69 -1.30
CA HIS A 137 -10.14 -2.16 -0.46
C HIS A 137 -9.95 -1.73 1.00
N GLY A 138 -10.96 -1.05 1.53
CA GLY A 138 -11.01 -0.62 2.93
C GLY A 138 -9.96 0.41 3.29
N LEU A 139 -9.58 1.28 2.33
CA LEU A 139 -8.75 2.45 2.62
C LEU A 139 -9.51 3.45 3.48
N SER A 140 -8.86 4.02 4.50
CA SER A 140 -9.41 5.15 5.27
C SER A 140 -9.41 6.44 4.43
N GLU A 141 -10.11 7.47 4.89
CA GLU A 141 -10.11 8.78 4.24
C GLU A 141 -8.70 9.38 4.16
N GLU A 142 -7.90 9.23 5.23
CA GLU A 142 -6.51 9.71 5.25
C GLU A 142 -5.65 8.96 4.22
N GLU A 143 -5.85 7.65 4.07
CA GLU A 143 -5.12 6.84 3.09
C GLU A 143 -5.52 7.18 1.64
N GLN A 144 -6.79 7.50 1.42
CA GLN A 144 -7.27 8.00 0.13
C GLN A 144 -6.65 9.36 -0.19
N PHE A 145 -6.55 10.26 0.79
CA PHE A 145 -5.88 11.55 0.62
C PHE A 145 -4.38 11.39 0.30
N GLU A 146 -3.68 10.49 1.00
CA GLU A 146 -2.28 10.16 0.69
C GLU A 146 -2.11 9.59 -0.72
N ASN A 147 -3.08 8.79 -1.18
CA ASN A 147 -3.08 8.23 -2.54
C ASN A 147 -3.28 9.33 -3.59
N ILE A 148 -4.24 10.25 -3.38
CA ILE A 148 -4.45 11.43 -4.26
C ILE A 148 -3.18 12.26 -4.35
N ALA A 149 -2.53 12.54 -3.22
CA ALA A 149 -1.26 13.27 -3.17
C ALA A 149 -0.11 12.51 -3.85
N THR A 150 -0.16 11.17 -3.88
CA THR A 150 0.78 10.34 -4.65
C THR A 150 0.51 10.45 -6.15
N GLY A 151 -0.76 10.48 -6.55
CA GLY A 151 -1.18 10.73 -7.93
C GLY A 151 -0.67 12.08 -8.43
N GLU A 152 -0.84 13.14 -7.66
CA GLU A 152 -0.33 14.47 -8.05
C GLU A 152 1.18 14.49 -8.25
N ARG A 153 1.95 13.83 -7.37
CA ARG A 153 3.41 13.68 -7.54
C ARG A 153 3.77 12.91 -8.82
N CYS A 154 3.01 11.86 -9.16
CA CYS A 154 3.20 11.11 -10.39
C CYS A 154 2.90 11.98 -11.62
N ARG A 155 1.82 12.78 -11.58
CA ARG A 155 1.46 13.71 -12.65
C ARG A 155 2.52 14.78 -12.83
N GLU A 156 2.98 15.40 -11.73
CA GLU A 156 4.05 16.40 -11.75
C GLU A 156 5.31 15.83 -12.39
N PHE A 157 5.75 14.63 -11.97
CA PHE A 157 6.88 13.95 -12.61
C PHE A 157 6.69 13.79 -14.12
N ILE A 158 5.54 13.26 -14.58
CA ILE A 158 5.28 13.04 -16.01
C ILE A 158 5.33 14.36 -16.79
N CYS A 159 4.72 15.43 -16.27
CA CYS A 159 4.71 16.74 -16.91
C CYS A 159 6.12 17.35 -16.97
N GLU A 160 6.82 17.40 -15.85
CA GLU A 160 8.14 18.02 -15.75
C GLU A 160 9.20 17.23 -16.54
N ALA A 161 9.19 15.91 -16.44
CA ALA A 161 10.07 15.05 -17.22
C ALA A 161 9.74 15.15 -18.73
N GLY A 162 8.47 15.28 -19.11
CA GLY A 162 8.05 15.49 -20.49
C GLY A 162 8.62 16.80 -21.06
N LEU A 163 8.42 17.92 -20.36
CA LEU A 163 8.96 19.22 -20.75
C LEU A 163 10.49 19.20 -20.86
N TYR A 164 11.15 18.50 -19.92
CA TYR A 164 12.59 18.31 -19.97
C TYR A 164 13.04 17.51 -21.20
N LEU A 165 12.35 16.41 -21.54
CA LEU A 165 12.71 15.58 -22.69
C LEU A 165 12.46 16.29 -24.03
N GLU A 166 11.47 17.18 -24.10
CA GLU A 166 11.18 17.99 -25.30
C GLU A 166 12.25 19.06 -25.56
N ASP A 167 12.60 19.86 -24.54
CA ASP A 167 13.65 20.87 -24.64
C ASP A 167 14.44 20.99 -23.32
N PRO A 168 15.51 20.18 -23.14
CA PRO A 168 16.32 20.19 -21.94
C PRO A 168 16.96 21.56 -21.64
N LYS A 169 17.29 22.34 -22.69
CA LYS A 169 17.97 23.64 -22.53
C LYS A 169 17.01 24.68 -21.98
N THR A 170 15.82 24.77 -22.57
CA THR A 170 14.77 25.69 -22.12
C THR A 170 14.28 25.31 -20.74
N TYR A 171 14.05 24.01 -20.48
CA TYR A 171 13.66 23.53 -19.16
C TYR A 171 14.67 23.94 -18.07
N CYS A 172 15.96 23.69 -18.30
CA CYS A 172 17.02 24.04 -17.36
C CYS A 172 17.14 25.56 -17.15
N ALA A 173 16.98 26.37 -18.21
CA ALA A 173 17.03 27.82 -18.12
C ALA A 173 15.87 28.40 -17.29
N VAL A 174 14.66 27.86 -17.46
CA VAL A 174 13.46 28.28 -16.72
C VAL A 174 13.53 27.85 -15.25
N ASN A 175 13.98 26.62 -14.99
CA ASN A 175 14.02 26.03 -13.65
C ASN A 175 15.32 26.29 -12.88
N GLY A 176 16.22 27.14 -13.41
CA GLY A 176 17.47 27.49 -12.73
C GLY A 176 18.45 26.32 -12.55
N VAL A 177 18.31 25.27 -13.36
CA VAL A 177 19.16 24.08 -13.31
C VAL A 177 20.41 24.33 -14.16
N PRO A 178 21.63 24.25 -13.60
CA PRO A 178 22.83 24.49 -14.38
C PRO A 178 22.97 23.43 -15.49
N PRO A 179 23.23 23.83 -16.75
CA PRO A 179 23.45 22.87 -17.83
C PRO A 179 24.76 22.12 -17.55
N ARG A 180 24.66 20.94 -16.93
CA ARG A 180 25.83 20.09 -16.63
C ARG A 180 26.33 19.42 -17.90
N THR A 181 27.64 19.41 -18.09
CA THR A 181 28.31 18.57 -19.10
C THR A 181 28.27 17.12 -18.62
N GLY A 182 27.28 16.37 -19.09
CA GLY A 182 26.94 15.03 -18.60
C GLY A 182 25.53 15.06 -18.02
N PHE A 183 24.55 14.86 -18.89
CA PHE A 183 23.13 14.92 -18.59
C PHE A 183 22.72 13.64 -17.86
N ASP A 184 22.25 13.77 -16.63
CA ASP A 184 21.77 12.65 -15.82
C ASP A 184 20.30 12.87 -15.48
N PHE A 185 19.43 12.26 -16.27
CA PHE A 185 17.98 12.29 -16.07
C PHE A 185 17.61 11.82 -14.66
N ASP A 186 18.31 10.80 -14.15
CA ASP A 186 18.05 10.22 -12.83
C ASP A 186 18.46 11.17 -11.70
N ALA A 187 19.32 12.16 -11.96
CA ALA A 187 19.65 13.20 -10.99
C ALA A 187 18.57 14.28 -10.89
N LEU A 188 17.83 14.55 -11.98
CA LEU A 188 16.75 15.54 -12.01
C LEU A 188 15.41 14.94 -11.61
N PHE A 189 15.16 13.72 -12.03
CA PHE A 189 13.92 12.99 -11.79
C PHE A 189 14.23 11.62 -11.16
N PRO A 190 14.72 11.60 -9.91
CA PRO A 190 15.12 10.36 -9.27
C PRO A 190 13.93 9.42 -9.11
N ALA A 191 14.10 8.18 -9.57
CA ALA A 191 13.17 7.12 -9.28
C ALA A 191 13.15 6.83 -7.76
N PRO A 192 12.02 6.38 -7.19
CA PRO A 192 12.01 5.93 -5.81
C PRO A 192 12.95 4.75 -5.59
N ASP A 193 13.57 4.68 -4.40
CA ASP A 193 14.54 3.65 -4.06
C ASP A 193 13.90 2.25 -4.00
N LYS A 194 14.23 1.44 -5.00
CA LYS A 194 13.77 0.04 -5.14
C LYS A 194 14.23 -0.83 -3.97
N SER A 195 15.42 -0.59 -3.42
CA SER A 195 15.95 -1.37 -2.31
C SER A 195 15.19 -1.09 -1.02
N ALA A 196 14.83 0.18 -0.78
CA ALA A 196 14.04 0.61 0.35
C ALA A 196 12.60 0.05 0.31
N VAL A 197 11.97 0.02 -0.87
CA VAL A 197 10.62 -0.59 -0.99
C VAL A 197 10.66 -2.10 -0.78
N VAL A 198 11.66 -2.81 -1.31
CA VAL A 198 11.85 -4.25 -1.06
C VAL A 198 12.03 -4.52 0.42
N HIS A 199 12.88 -3.76 1.10
CA HIS A 199 13.08 -3.89 2.53
C HIS A 199 11.78 -3.65 3.33
N SER A 200 10.98 -2.66 2.91
CA SER A 200 9.68 -2.36 3.51
C SER A 200 8.69 -3.51 3.31
N ILE A 201 8.64 -4.10 2.10
CA ILE A 201 7.82 -5.27 1.78
C ILE A 201 8.22 -6.46 2.65
N GLU A 202 9.52 -6.79 2.71
CA GLU A 202 10.02 -7.89 3.55
C GLU A 202 9.62 -7.68 5.02
N ARG A 203 9.83 -6.48 5.55
CA ARG A 203 9.44 -6.13 6.92
C ARG A 203 7.94 -6.27 7.16
N TYR A 204 7.11 -5.82 6.22
CA TYR A 204 5.66 -5.94 6.32
C TYR A 204 5.23 -7.41 6.33
N LEU A 205 5.72 -8.20 5.38
CA LEU A 205 5.38 -9.63 5.27
C LEU A 205 5.85 -10.42 6.49
N GLN A 206 7.05 -10.17 7.00
CA GLN A 206 7.54 -10.80 8.23
C GLN A 206 6.64 -10.50 9.44
N LYS A 207 6.17 -9.26 9.57
CA LYS A 207 5.24 -8.89 10.64
C LYS A 207 3.88 -9.59 10.48
N VAL A 208 3.33 -9.67 9.27
CA VAL A 208 2.07 -10.39 9.03
C VAL A 208 2.24 -11.90 9.26
N GLU A 209 3.34 -12.50 8.82
CA GLU A 209 3.63 -13.91 9.06
C GLU A 209 3.75 -14.22 10.55
N SER A 210 4.41 -13.34 11.33
CA SER A 210 4.49 -13.46 12.78
C SER A 210 3.11 -13.45 13.45
N GLN A 211 2.20 -12.59 12.97
CA GLN A 211 0.81 -12.57 13.43
C GLN A 211 0.08 -13.87 13.11
N VAL A 212 0.19 -14.35 11.87
CA VAL A 212 -0.42 -15.62 11.44
C VAL A 212 0.11 -16.80 12.26
N ARG A 213 1.42 -16.88 12.48
CA ARG A 213 2.04 -17.93 13.30
C ARG A 213 1.52 -17.91 14.72
N THR A 214 1.42 -16.73 15.33
CA THR A 214 0.91 -16.60 16.70
C THR A 214 -0.55 -17.04 16.82
N LEU A 215 -1.41 -16.58 15.89
CA LEU A 215 -2.81 -17.02 15.85
C LEU A 215 -2.92 -18.53 15.60
N SER A 216 -2.06 -19.10 14.76
CA SER A 216 -2.03 -20.54 14.49
C SER A 216 -1.58 -21.36 15.71
N VAL A 217 -0.65 -20.84 16.52
CA VAL A 217 -0.24 -21.49 17.78
C VAL A 217 -1.38 -21.45 18.80
N MET A 218 -2.08 -20.31 18.90
CA MET A 218 -3.18 -20.15 19.85
C MET A 218 -4.43 -20.96 19.47
N PHE A 219 -4.78 -20.98 18.18
CA PHE A 219 -6.10 -21.45 17.71
C PHE A 219 -6.03 -22.54 16.62
N GLY A 220 -4.84 -22.98 16.21
CA GLY A 220 -4.68 -24.01 15.19
C GLY A 220 -5.14 -25.40 15.65
N THR A 221 -5.31 -26.32 14.69
CA THR A 221 -5.89 -27.67 14.85
C THR A 221 -5.13 -28.65 15.77
N GLY A 222 -4.18 -28.16 16.57
CA GLY A 222 -3.51 -28.91 17.64
C GLY A 222 -3.40 -28.14 18.95
N SER A 223 -4.13 -27.03 19.10
CA SER A 223 -4.09 -26.24 20.32
C SER A 223 -4.73 -27.01 21.48
N GLN A 224 -4.04 -27.03 22.62
CA GLN A 224 -4.37 -27.76 23.85
C GLN A 224 -5.70 -27.33 24.52
N TYR A 225 -6.49 -26.48 23.86
CA TYR A 225 -7.82 -26.04 24.30
C TYR A 225 -8.96 -26.97 23.84
N ALA A 226 -8.63 -28.15 23.29
CA ALA A 226 -9.59 -29.24 23.07
C ALA A 226 -9.53 -30.24 24.24
N ALA A 227 -10.03 -29.83 25.41
CA ALA A 227 -10.54 -30.71 26.48
C ALA A 227 -11.29 -29.89 27.52
#